data_AF-A0A7L8A131-F1
#
_entry.id   AF-A0A7L8A131-F1
#
_cell.length_a   1.000
_cell.length_b   1.000
_cell.length_c   1.000
_cell.angle_alpha   90.00
_cell.angle_beta   90.00
_cell.angle_gamma   90.00
#
_symmetry.space_group_name_H-M   'P 1'
#
loop_
_entity.id
_entity.type
_entity.pdbx_description
1 polymer ?
#
loop_
_entity_poly.entity_id
_entity_poly.type
_entity_poly.pdbx_seq_one_letter_code
_entity_poly.pdbx_strand_id
1 'polypeptide(L)'
;MKLKNITNLCILTFALSANAYAKDIYNVSESVYIAKEHVTIKRDRTIHKTANVYWLKTKVKTIEHRKRKTNTKYYYQCWNGNGTPYDNLSQSWITTDKNLTGCPTELPAKGK
;
A
#
# COMPACT_ATOMS: atom_id res chain seq x y z
N MET A 1 -18.27 46.56 2.36
CA MET A 1 -18.51 45.10 2.41
C MET A 1 -17.19 44.40 2.09
N LYS A 2 -16.49 43.85 3.09
CA LYS A 2 -15.13 43.30 2.92
C LYS A 2 -15.21 41.84 2.47
N LEU A 3 -14.70 41.53 1.27
CA LEU A 3 -14.50 40.16 0.80
C LEU A 3 -13.48 39.46 1.70
N LYS A 4 -13.88 38.34 2.32
CA LYS A 4 -12.95 37.43 3.00
C LYS A 4 -12.42 36.44 1.96
N ASN A 5 -11.17 36.62 1.55
CA ASN A 5 -10.41 35.60 0.82
C ASN A 5 -10.21 34.39 1.74
N ILE A 6 -10.88 33.28 1.43
CA ILE A 6 -10.63 31.98 2.07
C ILE A 6 -9.63 31.25 1.18
N THR A 7 -8.35 31.44 1.48
CA THR A 7 -7.27 30.69 0.82
C THR A 7 -7.26 29.28 1.43
N ASN A 8 -7.82 28.31 0.70
CA ASN A 8 -7.69 26.89 1.03
C ASN A 8 -6.23 26.45 0.82
N LEU A 9 -5.45 26.50 1.89
CA LEU A 9 -4.08 26.00 1.92
C LEU A 9 -4.13 24.46 1.99
N CYS A 10 -4.08 23.79 0.84
CA CYS A 10 -3.87 22.34 0.76
C CYS A 10 -2.42 22.01 1.14
N ILE A 11 -2.15 21.83 2.43
CA ILE A 11 -0.85 21.37 2.93
C ILE A 11 -0.73 19.87 2.66
N LEU A 12 0.00 19.48 1.60
CA LEU A 12 0.52 18.13 1.42
C LEU A 12 1.75 17.96 2.34
N THR A 13 1.54 17.51 3.58
CA THR A 13 2.65 17.08 4.44
C THR A 13 3.15 15.71 4.00
N PHE A 14 4.21 15.68 3.19
CA PHE A 14 5.04 14.48 3.01
C PHE A 14 5.94 14.31 4.24
N ALA A 15 5.46 13.62 5.27
CA ALA A 15 6.29 13.20 6.39
C ALA A 15 7.03 11.91 6.01
N LEU A 16 8.24 12.04 5.46
CA LEU A 16 9.18 10.93 5.29
C LEU A 16 9.93 10.75 6.62
N SER A 17 9.37 9.97 7.55
CA SER A 17 10.10 9.56 8.75
C SER A 17 11.08 8.44 8.40
N ALA A 18 12.36 8.76 8.32
CA ALA A 18 13.46 7.81 8.16
C ALA A 18 13.65 7.01 9.46
N ASN A 19 13.09 5.80 9.53
CA ASN A 19 13.43 4.83 10.55
C ASN A 19 14.57 3.96 10.03
N ALA A 20 15.77 4.23 10.54
CA ALA A 20 16.98 3.48 10.27
C ALA A 20 17.00 2.17 11.07
N TYR A 21 16.51 1.07 10.49
CA TYR A 21 17.03 -0.30 10.67
C TYR A 21 16.58 -1.14 9.45
N ALA A 22 17.55 -1.62 8.69
CA ALA A 22 17.34 -2.34 7.44
C ALA A 22 16.67 -3.71 7.66
N LYS A 23 15.34 -3.80 7.49
CA LYS A 23 14.64 -5.04 7.09
C LYS A 23 13.21 -4.83 6.59
N ASP A 24 12.59 -3.69 6.88
CA ASP A 24 11.22 -3.36 6.43
C ASP A 24 11.26 -2.50 5.18
N ILE A 25 11.72 -3.11 4.09
CA ILE A 25 11.81 -2.44 2.80
C ILE A 25 10.38 -2.32 2.25
N TYR A 26 9.91 -1.08 2.17
CA TYR A 26 8.66 -0.65 1.52
C TYR A 26 7.36 -0.75 2.34
N ASN A 27 7.22 0.16 3.31
CA ASN A 27 5.93 0.56 3.90
C ASN A 27 5.43 1.81 3.17
N VAL A 28 4.49 1.67 2.23
CA VAL A 28 3.84 2.82 1.58
C VAL A 28 2.47 3.03 2.20
N SER A 29 2.24 4.22 2.75
CA SER A 29 0.94 4.66 3.25
C SER A 29 0.39 5.78 2.37
N GLU A 30 -0.79 5.57 1.80
CA GLU A 30 -1.54 6.55 1.04
C GLU A 30 -2.85 6.87 1.76
N SER A 31 -3.28 8.12 1.72
CA SER A 31 -4.58 8.54 2.27
C SER A 31 -5.26 9.49 1.31
N VAL A 32 -6.45 9.11 0.84
CA VAL A 32 -7.24 9.90 -0.12
C VAL A 32 -8.62 10.17 0.49
N TYR A 33 -9.07 11.42 0.41
CA TYR A 33 -10.43 11.80 0.78
C TYR A 33 -11.28 12.03 -0.47
N ILE A 34 -12.43 11.36 -0.54
CA ILE A 34 -13.40 11.47 -1.62
C ILE A 34 -14.60 12.27 -1.09
N ALA A 35 -14.59 13.57 -1.36
CA ALA A 35 -15.56 14.52 -0.80
C ALA A 35 -17.01 14.17 -1.17
N LYS A 36 -17.28 13.78 -2.42
CA LYS A 36 -18.62 13.41 -2.92
C LYS A 36 -19.26 12.28 -2.10
N GLU A 37 -18.44 11.33 -1.67
CA GLU A 37 -18.89 10.14 -0.93
C GLU A 37 -18.72 10.30 0.59
N HIS A 38 -18.03 11.35 1.04
CA HIS A 38 -17.60 11.56 2.43
C HIS A 38 -16.85 10.34 2.98
N VAL A 39 -15.93 9.81 2.18
CA VAL A 39 -15.13 8.64 2.51
C VAL A 39 -13.64 9.00 2.53
N THR A 40 -12.92 8.55 3.55
CA THR A 40 -11.45 8.51 3.51
C THR A 40 -10.99 7.08 3.26
N ILE A 41 -10.16 6.87 2.26
CA ILE A 41 -9.51 5.60 1.97
C ILE A 41 -8.04 5.74 2.36
N LYS A 42 -7.59 4.94 3.33
CA LYS A 42 -6.18 4.79 3.69
C LYS A 42 -5.69 3.45 3.18
N ARG A 43 -4.54 3.42 2.51
CA ARG A 43 -3.92 2.19 2.00
C ARG A 43 -2.51 2.08 2.55
N ASP A 44 -2.24 1.00 3.27
CA ASP A 44 -0.89 0.66 3.72
C ASP A 44 -0.43 -0.58 2.96
N ARG A 45 0.71 -0.50 2.28
CA ARG A 45 1.31 -1.58 1.51
C ARG A 45 2.63 -1.98 2.12
N THR A 46 2.83 -3.26 2.38
CA THR A 46 4.05 -3.80 2.98
C THR A 46 4.48 -5.08 2.27
N ILE A 47 5.76 -5.17 1.92
CA ILE A 47 6.34 -6.36 1.28
C ILE A 47 6.91 -7.26 2.36
N HIS A 48 6.69 -8.56 2.18
CA HIS A 48 7.12 -9.61 3.08
C HIS A 48 7.83 -10.70 2.30
N LYS A 49 8.65 -11.48 3.00
CA LYS A 49 9.27 -12.69 2.47
C LYS A 49 9.00 -13.85 3.42
N THR A 50 8.41 -14.92 2.90
CA THR A 50 8.22 -16.19 3.62
C THR A 50 8.87 -17.29 2.81
N ALA A 51 9.88 -17.96 3.37
CA ALA A 51 10.76 -18.86 2.62
C ALA A 51 11.27 -18.19 1.32
N ASN A 52 10.97 -18.75 0.16
CA ASN A 52 11.36 -18.22 -1.15
C ASN A 52 10.26 -17.39 -1.83
N VAL A 53 9.13 -17.16 -1.17
CA VAL A 53 8.00 -16.39 -1.70
C VAL A 53 8.09 -14.95 -1.20
N TYR A 54 8.11 -13.99 -2.13
CA TYR A 54 7.82 -12.60 -1.80
C TYR A 54 6.32 -12.33 -1.98
N TRP A 55 5.74 -11.58 -1.05
CA TRP A 55 4.32 -11.24 -1.11
C TRP A 55 4.05 -9.83 -0.57
N LEU A 56 3.03 -9.18 -1.12
CA LEU A 56 2.57 -7.84 -0.79
C LEU A 56 1.30 -7.95 0.04
N LYS A 57 1.32 -7.35 1.24
CA LYS A 57 0.13 -7.12 2.05
C LYS A 57 -0.37 -5.70 1.80
N THR A 58 -1.62 -5.56 1.37
CA THR A 58 -2.29 -4.26 1.27
C THR A 58 -3.43 -4.20 2.28
N LYS A 59 -3.31 -3.30 3.25
CA LYS A 59 -4.39 -2.94 4.18
C LYS A 59 -5.13 -1.74 3.62
N VAL A 60 -6.43 -1.87 3.38
CA VAL A 60 -7.31 -0.78 2.96
C VAL A 60 -8.28 -0.46 4.09
N LYS A 61 -8.15 0.72 4.68
CA LYS A 61 -9.07 1.24 5.69
C LYS A 61 -9.96 2.30 5.05
N THR A 62 -11.26 2.04 5.05
CA THR A 62 -12.29 2.94 4.54
C THR A 62 -13.06 3.54 5.71
N ILE A 63 -13.08 4.85 5.82
CA ILE A 63 -13.78 5.60 6.87
C ILE A 63 -14.92 6.36 6.19
N GLU A 64 -16.16 5.94 6.43
CA GLU A 64 -17.38 6.62 5.98
C GLU A 64 -17.82 7.63 7.05
N HIS A 65 -17.58 8.92 6.81
CA HIS A 65 -17.77 9.97 7.80
C HIS A 65 -19.24 10.24 8.13
N ARG A 66 -20.15 10.08 7.16
CA ARG A 66 -21.60 10.28 7.36
C ARG A 66 -22.18 9.31 8.38
N LYS A 67 -21.84 8.03 8.26
CA LYS A 67 -22.34 6.98 9.16
C LYS A 67 -21.40 6.69 10.33
N ARG A 68 -20.25 7.39 10.39
CA ARG A 68 -19.15 7.13 11.33
C ARG A 68 -18.71 5.66 11.34
N LYS A 69 -18.78 5.00 10.18
CA LYS A 69 -18.44 3.59 10.02
C LYS A 69 -17.02 3.46 9.49
N THR A 70 -16.28 2.51 10.05
CA THR A 70 -14.94 2.17 9.57
C THR A 70 -14.95 0.71 9.14
N ASN A 71 -14.44 0.46 7.93
CA ASN A 71 -14.21 -0.89 7.42
C ASN A 71 -12.72 -1.06 7.11
N THR A 72 -12.17 -2.24 7.37
CA THR A 72 -10.80 -2.59 7.01
C THR A 72 -10.81 -3.87 6.20
N LYS A 73 -10.15 -3.85 5.04
CA LYS A 73 -9.91 -5.03 4.21
C LYS A 73 -8.43 -5.27 4.04
N TYR A 74 -8.06 -6.54 3.90
CA TYR A 74 -6.70 -6.95 3.60
C TYR A 74 -6.68 -7.67 2.27
N TYR A 75 -5.69 -7.33 1.45
CA TYR A 75 -5.42 -7.98 0.18
C TYR A 75 -4.00 -8.51 0.20
N TYR A 76 -3.82 -9.66 -0.43
CA TYR A 76 -2.55 -10.36 -0.51
C TYR A 76 -2.24 -10.57 -1.99
N GLN A 77 -0.99 -10.34 -2.36
CA GLN A 77 -0.51 -10.62 -3.70
C GLN A 77 0.87 -11.26 -3.60
N CYS A 78 1.16 -12.23 -4.45
CA CYS A 78 2.49 -12.83 -4.55
C CYS A 78 3.26 -12.24 -5.70
N TRP A 79 4.56 -12.10 -5.48
CA TRP A 79 5.49 -11.71 -6.52
C TRP A 79 5.60 -12.84 -7.55
N ASN A 80 5.44 -12.52 -8.82
CA ASN A 80 5.64 -13.48 -9.92
C ASN A 80 6.71 -12.99 -10.92
N GLY A 81 7.54 -12.04 -10.50
CA GLY A 81 8.55 -11.42 -11.37
C GLY A 81 9.90 -12.08 -11.25
N ASN A 82 10.84 -11.59 -12.05
CA ASN A 82 12.22 -12.03 -12.00
C ASN A 82 12.98 -11.27 -10.90
N GLY A 83 13.81 -11.99 -10.13
CA GLY A 83 14.59 -11.36 -9.06
C GLY A 83 13.76 -10.93 -7.85
N THR A 84 14.04 -9.75 -7.30
CA THR A 84 13.40 -9.25 -6.07
C THR A 84 12.35 -8.19 -6.37
N PRO A 85 11.23 -8.12 -5.62
CA PRO A 85 10.20 -7.10 -5.83
C PRO A 85 10.71 -5.68 -5.58
N TYR A 86 11.86 -5.51 -4.92
CA TYR A 86 12.47 -4.22 -4.64
C TYR A 86 13.10 -3.57 -5.87
N ASP A 87 13.42 -4.37 -6.90
CA ASP A 87 14.02 -3.88 -8.14
C ASP A 87 12.96 -3.22 -9.06
N ASN A 88 11.71 -3.71 -9.07
CA ASN A 88 10.64 -3.16 -9.89
C ASN A 88 9.25 -3.44 -9.27
N LEU A 89 8.77 -2.53 -8.43
CA LEU A 89 7.51 -2.69 -7.69
C LEU A 89 6.25 -2.65 -8.57
N SER A 90 6.36 -2.11 -9.79
CA SER A 90 5.23 -1.80 -10.66
C SER A 90 4.79 -2.97 -11.53
N GLN A 91 5.66 -3.97 -11.69
CA GLN A 91 5.41 -5.12 -12.55
C GLN A 91 5.50 -6.37 -11.69
N SER A 92 4.58 -7.32 -11.88
CA SER A 92 4.66 -8.70 -11.38
C SER A 92 4.08 -9.05 -9.99
N TRP A 93 2.78 -8.76 -9.80
CA TRP A 93 2.00 -9.23 -8.65
C TRP A 93 0.78 -10.04 -9.09
N ILE A 94 0.58 -11.24 -8.53
CA ILE A 94 -0.64 -12.05 -8.70
C ILE A 94 -1.42 -12.04 -7.40
N THR A 95 -2.74 -11.82 -7.47
CA THR A 95 -3.61 -11.89 -6.29
C THR A 95 -3.60 -13.30 -5.68
N THR A 96 -3.55 -13.36 -4.35
CA THR A 96 -3.61 -14.61 -3.58
C THR A 96 -4.44 -14.41 -2.30
N ASP A 97 -4.59 -15.46 -1.52
CA ASP A 97 -5.22 -15.43 -0.21
C ASP A 97 -4.19 -15.18 0.91
N LYS A 98 -4.66 -15.10 2.15
CA LYS A 98 -3.80 -14.92 3.33
C LYS A 98 -2.81 -16.06 3.57
N ASN A 99 -3.07 -17.24 2.98
CA ASN A 99 -2.26 -18.44 3.11
C ASN A 99 -1.24 -18.56 1.98
N LEU A 100 -1.19 -17.59 1.06
CA LEU A 100 -0.30 -17.56 -0.09
C LEU A 100 -0.49 -18.78 -1.00
N THR A 101 -1.73 -19.27 -1.12
CA THR A 101 -2.04 -20.42 -1.97
C THR A 101 -1.70 -20.11 -3.43
N GLY A 102 -0.98 -21.03 -4.08
CA GLY A 102 -0.60 -20.91 -5.49
C GLY A 102 0.52 -19.92 -5.78
N CYS A 103 1.23 -19.43 -4.77
CA CYS A 103 2.35 -18.53 -4.97
C CYS A 103 3.60 -19.27 -5.46
N PRO A 104 4.34 -18.71 -6.44
CA PRO A 104 5.54 -19.32 -6.95
C PRO A 104 6.62 -19.35 -5.86
N THR A 105 7.08 -20.56 -5.52
CA THR A 105 8.15 -20.80 -4.55
C THR A 105 9.53 -20.75 -5.20
N GLU A 106 9.60 -20.89 -6.52
CA GLU A 106 10.80 -20.79 -7.31
C GLU A 106 10.70 -19.52 -8.16
N LEU A 107 11.40 -18.48 -7.73
CA LEU A 107 11.50 -17.27 -8.51
C LEU A 107 12.64 -17.45 -9.52
N PRO A 108 12.43 -17.14 -10.81
CA PRO A 108 13.50 -17.22 -11.79
C PRO A 108 14.68 -16.37 -11.32
N ALA A 109 15.85 -17.00 -11.25
CA ALA A 109 17.10 -16.31 -10.93
C ALA A 109 17.27 -15.13 -11.89
N LYS A 110 17.74 -13.98 -11.39
CA LYS A 110 18.09 -12.83 -12.22
C LYS A 110 18.91 -13.37 -13.40
N GLY A 111 18.36 -13.32 -14.61
CA GLY A 111 19.06 -13.72 -15.81
C GLY A 111 20.40 -12.98 -15.83
N LYS A 112 21.49 -13.73 -15.96
CA LYS A 112 22.82 -13.16 -16.10
C LYS A 112 22.90 -12.27 -17.33
#